data_AF-A0A661RI59-F1
#
_entry.id   AF-A0A661RI59-F1
#
_cell.length_a   1.000
_cell.length_b   1.000
_cell.length_c   1.000
_cell.angle_alpha   90.00
_cell.angle_beta   90.00
_cell.angle_gamma   90.00
#
_symmetry.space_group_name_H-M   'P 1'
#
loop_
_entity.id
_entity.type
_entity.pdbx_description
1 polymer ?
#
loop_
_entity_poly.entity_id
_entity_poly.type
_entity_poly.pdbx_seq_one_letter_code
_entity_poly.pdbx_strand_id
1 'polypeptide(L)'
;MSTDVKGLLQKINFVEADMELHKQILFSIPSENTAEMEKVVKTIADLKKQIKDLRDQIKEMDEGEYHKIIAIEKAADQFRQISRDKKFVQVNTLNEDRHCFITFNDGTRQDCLVAAKEENGNWTVLTLEGETKEFPGSLIQ
;
A
#
# COMPACT_ATOMS: atom_id res chain seq x y z
N MET A 1 -0.90 13.55 -10.40
CA MET A 1 0.31 12.75 -10.66
C MET A 1 0.84 12.96 -12.07
N SER A 2 2.07 13.46 -12.17
CA SER A 2 2.85 13.58 -13.41
C SER A 2 3.13 12.19 -14.03
N THR A 3 3.23 12.12 -15.36
CA THR A 3 3.64 10.92 -16.11
C THR A 3 5.00 10.39 -15.64
N ASP A 4 5.90 11.28 -15.22
CA ASP A 4 7.23 10.89 -14.78
C ASP A 4 7.21 10.23 -13.40
N VAL A 5 6.44 10.80 -12.46
CA VAL A 5 6.21 10.19 -11.13
C VAL A 5 5.55 8.82 -11.27
N LYS A 6 4.57 8.70 -12.18
CA LYS A 6 3.94 7.40 -12.51
C LYS A 6 4.96 6.40 -13.02
N GLY A 7 5.88 6.82 -13.91
CA GLY A 7 6.95 5.97 -14.43
C GLY A 7 7.93 5.53 -13.34
N LEU A 8 8.29 6.42 -12.42
CA LEU A 8 9.14 6.09 -11.27
C LEU A 8 8.46 5.09 -10.32
N LEU A 9 7.17 5.27 -10.03
CA LEU A 9 6.38 4.32 -9.23
C LEU A 9 6.30 2.93 -9.88
N GLN A 10 6.10 2.87 -11.20
CA GLN A 10 6.12 1.59 -11.93
C GLN A 10 7.48 0.88 -11.83
N LYS A 11 8.58 1.64 -11.90
CA LYS A 11 9.93 1.10 -11.69
C LYS A 11 10.11 0.61 -10.25
N ILE A 12 9.66 1.38 -9.25
CA ILE A 12 9.70 0.97 -7.84
C ILE A 12 8.97 -0.37 -7.67
N ASN A 13 7.74 -0.49 -8.17
CA ASN A 13 6.96 -1.74 -8.07
C ASN A 13 7.68 -2.94 -8.70
N PHE A 14 8.35 -2.75 -9.84
CA PHE A 14 9.15 -3.80 -10.47
C PHE A 14 10.34 -4.23 -9.60
N VAL A 15 11.09 -3.25 -9.07
CA VAL A 15 12.26 -3.53 -8.20
C VAL A 15 11.81 -4.16 -6.87
N GLU A 16 10.66 -3.77 -6.31
CA GLU A 16 10.08 -4.39 -5.12
C GLU A 16 9.69 -5.85 -5.36
N ALA A 17 9.08 -6.16 -6.52
CA ALA A 17 8.75 -7.53 -6.91
C ALA A 17 10.02 -8.40 -7.08
N ASP A 18 11.07 -7.87 -7.72
CA ASP A 18 12.35 -8.57 -7.87
C ASP A 18 13.04 -8.78 -6.51
N MET A 19 12.98 -7.79 -5.62
CA MET A 19 13.50 -7.93 -4.25
C MET A 19 12.74 -9.01 -3.47
N GLU A 20 11.43 -9.11 -3.63
CA GLU A 20 10.63 -10.15 -2.97
C GLU A 20 10.97 -11.55 -3.51
N LEU A 21 11.21 -11.69 -4.81
CA LEU A 21 11.72 -12.93 -5.40
C LEU A 21 13.06 -13.33 -4.76
N HIS A 22 13.99 -12.39 -4.60
CA HIS A 22 15.28 -12.67 -3.96
C HIS A 22 15.15 -13.05 -2.48
N LYS A 23 14.19 -12.48 -1.74
CA LYS A 23 13.90 -12.93 -0.36
C LYS A 23 13.42 -14.38 -0.35
N GLN A 24 12.53 -14.76 -1.27
CA GLN A 24 12.06 -16.16 -1.39
C GLN A 24 13.21 -17.11 -1.74
N ILE A 25 14.09 -16.71 -2.66
CA ILE A 25 15.31 -17.46 -2.97
C ILE A 25 16.16 -17.63 -1.71
N LEU A 26 16.38 -16.56 -0.94
CA LEU A 26 17.17 -16.62 0.30
C LEU A 26 16.62 -17.66 1.29
N PHE A 27 15.30 -17.73 1.47
CA PHE A 27 14.66 -18.74 2.32
C PHE A 27 14.79 -20.17 1.80
N SER A 28 15.04 -20.36 0.51
CA SER A 28 15.22 -21.68 -0.12
C SER A 28 16.68 -22.18 -0.06
N ILE A 29 17.64 -21.32 0.26
CA ILE A 29 19.06 -21.69 0.32
C ILE A 29 19.33 -22.50 1.60
N PRO A 30 19.96 -23.69 1.50
CA PRO A 30 20.37 -24.47 2.67
C PRO A 30 21.30 -23.65 3.59
N SER A 31 21.08 -23.75 4.90
CA SER A 31 21.79 -22.94 5.92
C SER A 31 23.32 -23.08 5.89
N GLU A 32 23.82 -24.20 5.41
CA GLU A 32 25.23 -24.51 5.25
C GLU A 32 25.88 -23.79 4.06
N ASN A 33 25.08 -23.28 3.10
CA ASN A 33 25.57 -22.58 1.92
C ASN A 33 25.62 -21.05 2.15
N THR A 34 26.44 -20.66 3.11
CA THR A 34 26.58 -19.26 3.55
C THR A 34 27.04 -18.33 2.44
N ALA A 35 27.91 -18.79 1.54
CA ALA A 35 28.42 -17.98 0.43
C ALA A 35 27.31 -17.59 -0.56
N GLU A 36 26.37 -18.48 -0.84
CA GLU A 36 25.23 -18.16 -1.70
C GLU A 36 24.21 -17.26 -0.99
N MET A 37 23.98 -17.48 0.30
CA MET A 37 23.16 -16.58 1.12
C MET A 37 23.71 -15.15 1.12
N GLU A 38 25.03 -14.99 1.31
CA GLU A 38 25.71 -13.68 1.29
C GLU A 38 25.51 -12.94 -0.05
N LYS A 39 25.59 -13.65 -1.18
CA LYS A 39 25.33 -13.05 -2.50
C LYS A 39 23.90 -12.55 -2.61
N VAL A 40 22.92 -13.38 -2.24
CA VAL A 40 21.51 -12.99 -2.32
C VAL A 40 21.19 -11.83 -1.38
N VAL A 41 21.74 -11.83 -0.16
CA VAL A 41 21.61 -10.71 0.78
C VAL A 41 22.19 -9.43 0.19
N LYS A 42 23.33 -9.50 -0.49
CA LYS A 42 23.91 -8.34 -1.18
C LYS A 42 23.00 -7.82 -2.29
N THR A 43 22.44 -8.71 -3.12
CA THR A 43 21.48 -8.32 -4.15
C THR A 43 20.25 -7.65 -3.56
N ILE A 44 19.70 -8.19 -2.46
CA ILE A 44 18.57 -7.56 -1.74
C ILE A 44 18.94 -6.16 -1.25
N ALA A 45 20.16 -5.98 -0.71
CA ALA A 45 20.63 -4.67 -0.26
C ALA A 45 20.75 -3.66 -1.41
N ASP A 46 21.26 -4.10 -2.57
CA ASP A 46 21.38 -3.27 -3.77
C ASP A 46 20.00 -2.87 -4.33
N LEU A 47 19.04 -3.81 -4.38
CA LEU A 47 17.65 -3.53 -4.79
C LEU A 47 16.97 -2.54 -3.82
N LYS A 48 17.18 -2.71 -2.52
CA LYS A 48 16.67 -1.79 -1.49
C LYS A 48 17.23 -0.37 -1.68
N LYS A 49 18.51 -0.26 -2.05
CA LYS A 49 19.12 1.03 -2.37
C LYS A 49 18.47 1.66 -3.61
N GLN A 50 18.27 0.88 -4.68
CA GLN A 50 17.61 1.37 -5.89
C GLN A 50 16.20 1.90 -5.62
N ILE A 51 15.39 1.20 -4.80
CA ILE A 51 14.06 1.68 -4.40
C ILE A 51 14.18 3.04 -3.69
N LYS A 52 15.13 3.18 -2.77
CA LYS A 52 15.36 4.44 -2.06
C LYS A 52 15.73 5.56 -3.04
N ASP A 53 16.67 5.32 -3.94
CA ASP A 53 17.12 6.32 -4.91
C ASP A 53 15.99 6.77 -5.86
N LEU A 54 15.08 5.86 -6.22
CA LEU A 54 13.87 6.18 -7.00
C LEU A 54 12.86 7.01 -6.18
N ARG A 55 12.68 6.69 -4.90
CA ARG A 55 11.83 7.46 -3.98
C ARG A 55 12.37 8.87 -3.76
N ASP A 56 13.68 9.02 -3.63
CA ASP A 56 14.36 10.32 -3.50
C ASP A 56 14.18 11.15 -4.78
N GLN A 57 14.25 10.54 -5.97
CA GLN A 57 13.91 11.22 -7.24
C GLN A 57 12.46 11.73 -7.27
N ILE A 58 11.49 10.93 -6.82
CA ILE A 58 10.09 11.39 -6.73
C ILE A 58 10.00 12.61 -5.82
N LYS A 59 10.68 12.58 -4.67
CA LYS A 59 10.69 13.70 -3.72
C LYS A 59 11.28 14.98 -4.32
N GLU A 60 12.38 14.87 -5.05
CA GLU A 60 13.02 16.01 -5.71
C GLU A 60 12.14 16.60 -6.83
N MET A 61 11.39 15.75 -7.54
CA MET A 61 10.51 16.16 -8.63
C MET A 61 9.20 16.78 -8.14
N ASP A 62 8.59 16.15 -7.13
CA ASP A 62 7.30 16.56 -6.56
C ASP A 62 7.21 16.08 -5.10
N GLU A 63 7.62 16.96 -4.19
CA GLU A 63 7.57 16.68 -2.77
C GLU A 63 6.13 16.43 -2.28
N GLY A 64 5.11 17.06 -2.90
CA GLY A 64 3.71 16.88 -2.53
C GLY A 64 3.21 15.47 -2.86
N GLU A 65 3.46 15.01 -4.08
CA GLU A 65 3.13 13.63 -4.49
C GLU A 65 3.93 12.61 -3.65
N TYR A 66 5.21 12.87 -3.36
CA TYR A 66 5.99 12.02 -2.46
C TYR A 66 5.33 11.87 -1.08
N HIS A 67 4.93 12.97 -0.44
CA HIS A 67 4.25 12.92 0.85
C HIS A 67 2.92 12.19 0.78
N LYS A 68 2.16 12.37 -0.31
CA LYS A 68 0.91 11.67 -0.54
C LYS A 68 1.11 10.15 -0.68
N ILE A 69 2.13 9.72 -1.42
CA ILE A 69 2.49 8.31 -1.55
C ILE A 69 2.80 7.72 -0.17
N ILE A 70 3.65 8.40 0.63
CA ILE A 70 3.99 7.93 1.97
C ILE A 70 2.77 7.89 2.90
N ALA A 71 1.84 8.83 2.79
CA ALA A 71 0.59 8.83 3.56
C ALA A 71 -0.27 7.60 3.20
N ILE A 72 -0.45 7.34 1.91
CA ILE A 72 -1.20 6.17 1.42
C ILE A 72 -0.54 4.86 1.86
N GLU A 73 0.78 4.72 1.76
CA GLU A 73 1.51 3.53 2.22
C GLU A 73 1.25 3.27 3.71
N LYS A 74 1.36 4.31 4.55
CA LYS A 74 1.11 4.20 6.00
C LYS A 74 -0.34 3.85 6.30
N ALA A 75 -1.30 4.48 5.62
CA ALA A 75 -2.71 4.17 5.77
C ALA A 75 -3.00 2.72 5.34
N ALA A 76 -2.41 2.24 4.25
CA ALA A 76 -2.56 0.87 3.79
C ALA A 76 -2.04 -0.14 4.83
N ASP A 77 -0.90 0.14 5.45
CA ASP A 77 -0.37 -0.68 6.54
C ASP A 77 -1.28 -0.67 7.78
N GLN A 78 -1.81 0.50 8.17
CA GLN A 78 -2.78 0.61 9.25
C GLN A 78 -4.06 -0.19 8.94
N PHE A 79 -4.58 -0.06 7.72
CA PHE A 79 -5.75 -0.81 7.28
C PHE A 79 -5.48 -2.32 7.32
N ARG A 80 -4.30 -2.76 6.88
CA ARG A 80 -3.87 -4.17 6.94
C ARG A 80 -3.75 -4.68 8.38
N GLN A 81 -3.32 -3.83 9.31
CA GLN A 81 -3.28 -4.20 10.73
C GLN A 81 -4.70 -4.41 11.26
N ILE A 82 -5.59 -3.44 11.03
CA ILE A 82 -7.02 -3.53 11.39
C ILE A 82 -7.67 -4.78 10.78
N SER A 83 -7.36 -5.10 9.52
CA SER A 83 -7.93 -6.26 8.83
C SER A 83 -7.54 -7.61 9.41
N ARG A 84 -6.49 -7.68 10.24
CA ARG A 84 -6.11 -8.92 10.91
C ARG A 84 -7.02 -9.24 12.09
N ASP A 85 -7.54 -8.21 12.74
CA ASP A 85 -8.34 -8.34 13.96
C ASP A 85 -9.85 -8.32 13.67
N LYS A 86 -10.24 -7.86 12.48
CA LYS A 86 -11.63 -7.66 12.09
C LYS A 86 -12.09 -8.63 11.01
N LYS A 87 -13.39 -8.92 11.03
CA LYS A 87 -14.07 -9.69 9.99
C LYS A 87 -14.88 -8.75 9.11
N PHE A 88 -14.47 -8.66 7.84
CA PHE A 88 -15.18 -7.88 6.84
C PHE A 88 -16.16 -8.77 6.06
N VAL A 89 -17.38 -8.28 5.88
CA VAL A 89 -18.46 -8.93 5.12
C VAL A 89 -18.59 -8.36 3.71
N GLN A 90 -18.04 -7.17 3.48
CA GLN A 90 -18.03 -6.50 2.18
C GLN A 90 -16.75 -5.67 2.04
N VAL A 91 -16.14 -5.68 0.86
CA VAL A 91 -15.00 -4.84 0.51
C VAL A 91 -15.25 -4.26 -0.87
N ASN A 92 -15.15 -2.94 -0.98
CA ASN A 92 -15.20 -2.21 -2.24
C ASN A 92 -13.82 -1.59 -2.47
N THR A 93 -13.24 -1.81 -3.64
CA THR A 93 -11.91 -1.26 -3.97
C THR A 93 -11.99 -0.41 -5.21
N LEU A 94 -11.22 0.67 -5.25
CA LEU A 94 -11.16 1.54 -6.43
C LEU A 94 -10.65 0.79 -7.67
N ASN A 95 -9.84 -0.26 -7.48
CA ASN A 95 -9.28 -1.04 -8.59
C ASN A 95 -10.29 -1.98 -9.25
N GLU A 96 -11.21 -2.57 -8.48
CA GLU A 96 -12.18 -3.54 -8.99
C GLU A 96 -13.44 -2.83 -9.53
N ASP A 97 -13.97 -1.88 -8.77
CA ASP A 97 -15.27 -1.25 -9.08
C ASP A 97 -15.13 0.10 -9.83
N ARG A 98 -13.89 0.58 -9.99
CA ARG A 98 -13.52 1.91 -10.53
C ARG A 98 -14.13 3.11 -9.79
N HIS A 99 -14.93 2.85 -8.77
CA HIS A 99 -15.55 3.83 -7.90
C HIS A 99 -15.55 3.25 -6.49
N CYS A 100 -14.80 3.89 -5.59
CA CYS A 100 -14.89 3.61 -4.16
C CYS A 100 -15.36 4.89 -3.49
N PHE A 101 -16.53 4.83 -2.86
CA PHE A 101 -17.03 5.89 -2.01
C PHE A 101 -17.96 5.30 -0.94
N ILE A 102 -18.08 6.02 0.17
CA ILE A 102 -19.16 5.85 1.14
C ILE A 102 -20.03 7.11 1.17
N THR A 103 -21.32 6.92 1.45
CA THR A 103 -22.27 8.03 1.60
C THR A 103 -22.72 8.07 3.05
N PHE A 104 -22.54 9.22 3.69
CA PHE A 104 -23.03 9.47 5.04
C PHE A 104 -24.52 9.78 5.02
N ASN A 105 -25.20 9.61 6.15
CA ASN A 105 -26.64 9.85 6.28
C ASN A 105 -27.08 11.29 5.96
N ASP A 106 -26.15 12.26 6.06
CA ASP A 106 -26.39 13.65 5.69
C ASP A 106 -26.27 13.91 4.18
N GLY A 107 -25.99 12.86 3.40
CA GLY A 107 -25.76 12.92 1.95
C GLY A 107 -24.32 13.23 1.56
N THR A 108 -23.42 13.49 2.51
CA THR A 108 -22.00 13.72 2.24
C THR A 108 -21.38 12.46 1.64
N ARG A 109 -20.58 12.63 0.59
CA ARG A 109 -19.84 11.54 -0.05
C ARG A 109 -18.36 11.65 0.27
N GLN A 110 -17.74 10.54 0.65
CA GLN A 110 -16.29 10.42 0.82
C GLN A 110 -15.75 9.40 -0.17
N ASP A 111 -14.90 9.85 -1.09
CA ASP A 111 -14.18 8.96 -2.00
C ASP A 111 -13.05 8.24 -1.26
N CYS A 112 -12.75 7.03 -1.71
CA CYS A 112 -11.78 6.14 -1.08
C CYS A 112 -10.93 5.37 -2.09
N LEU A 113 -9.87 4.76 -1.59
CA LEU A 113 -9.12 3.70 -2.28
C LEU A 113 -9.70 2.33 -1.93
N VAL A 114 -10.08 2.14 -0.66
CA VAL A 114 -10.69 0.91 -0.14
C VAL A 114 -11.75 1.28 0.90
N ALA A 115 -12.91 0.63 0.86
CA ALA A 115 -13.91 0.66 1.92
C ALA A 115 -14.32 -0.78 2.28
N ALA A 116 -14.24 -1.14 3.54
CA ALA A 116 -14.64 -2.46 4.01
C ALA A 116 -15.67 -2.35 5.14
N LYS A 117 -16.76 -3.10 5.02
CA LYS A 117 -17.81 -3.22 6.03
C LYS A 117 -17.54 -4.42 6.92
N GLU A 118 -17.59 -4.21 8.22
CA GLU A 118 -17.45 -5.21 9.27
C GLU A 118 -18.77 -5.96 9.53
N GLU A 119 -18.69 -7.14 10.15
CA GLU A 119 -19.88 -7.90 10.61
C GLU A 119 -20.78 -7.08 11.56
N ASN A 120 -20.21 -6.20 12.39
CA ASN A 120 -20.95 -5.33 13.29
C ASN A 120 -21.62 -4.13 12.59
N GLY A 121 -21.42 -3.98 11.27
CA GLY A 121 -21.97 -2.91 10.45
C GLY A 121 -21.07 -1.67 10.32
N ASN A 122 -19.97 -1.56 11.09
CA ASN A 122 -19.01 -0.47 10.97
C ASN A 122 -18.21 -0.56 9.67
N TRP A 123 -17.62 0.56 9.28
CA TRP A 123 -16.82 0.67 8.07
C TRP A 123 -15.41 1.11 8.39
N THR A 124 -14.44 0.43 7.82
CA THR A 124 -13.04 0.89 7.75
C THR A 124 -12.78 1.39 6.33
N VAL A 125 -12.27 2.61 6.18
CA VAL A 125 -12.08 3.28 4.89
C VAL A 125 -10.67 3.83 4.79
N LEU A 126 -10.02 3.58 3.66
CA LEU A 126 -8.76 4.21 3.27
C LEU A 126 -9.07 5.30 2.24
N THR A 127 -8.83 6.57 2.58
CA THR A 127 -9.20 7.72 1.73
C THR A 127 -8.19 7.98 0.60
N LEU A 128 -8.56 8.80 -0.39
CA LEU A 128 -7.65 9.20 -1.48
C LEU A 128 -6.49 10.08 -1.00
N GLU A 129 -6.61 10.66 0.19
CA GLU A 129 -5.60 11.49 0.86
C GLU A 129 -4.60 10.65 1.67
N GLY A 130 -4.82 9.35 1.80
CA GLY A 130 -3.96 8.46 2.58
C GLY A 130 -4.26 8.49 4.07
N GLU A 131 -5.54 8.48 4.44
CA GLU A 131 -5.98 8.34 5.83
C GLU A 131 -6.78 7.04 5.99
N THR A 132 -6.53 6.29 7.07
CA THR A 132 -7.39 5.16 7.46
C THR A 132 -8.35 5.64 8.54
N LYS A 133 -9.65 5.58 8.24
CA LYS A 133 -10.74 6.02 9.12
C LYS A 133 -11.70 4.89 9.40
N GLU A 134 -12.25 4.89 10.60
CA GLU A 134 -13.31 3.98 11.03
C GLU A 134 -14.58 4.79 11.27
N PHE A 135 -15.69 4.33 10.71
CA PHE A 135 -16.98 4.98 10.81
C PHE A 135 -18.02 3.98 11.36
N PRO A 136 -18.80 4.38 12.37
CA PRO A 136 -19.95 3.60 12.79
C PRO A 136 -20.92 3.37 11.63
N GLY A 137 -21.47 2.16 11.52
CA GLY A 137 -22.46 1.83 10.50
C GLY A 137 -23.70 2.74 10.56
N SER A 138 -24.03 3.24 11.74
CA SER A 138 -25.14 4.17 11.96
C SER A 138 -24.96 5.54 11.30
N LEU A 139 -23.77 5.88 10.79
CA LEU A 139 -23.50 7.13 10.08
C LEU A 139 -23.51 6.98 8.55
N ILE A 140 -23.56 5.75 8.05
CA ILE A 140 -23.40 5.42 6.62
C ILE A 140 -24.71 4.82 6.09
N GLN A 141 -25.10 5.27 4.89
CA GLN A 141 -26.33 4.90 4.20
C GLN A 141 -26.26 3.51 3.56
#